data_AF-A0A3E1RFF3-F1
#
_entry.id   AF-A0A3E1RFF3-F1
#
_cell.length_a   1.000
_cell.length_b   1.000
_cell.length_c   1.000
_cell.angle_alpha   90.00
_cell.angle_beta   90.00
_cell.angle_gamma   90.00
#
_symmetry.space_group_name_H-M   'P 1'
#
loop_
_entity.id
_entity.type
_entity.pdbx_description
1 polymer ?
#
loop_
_entity_poly.entity_id
_entity_poly.type
_entity_poly.pdbx_seq_one_letter_code
_entity_poly.pdbx_strand_id
1 'polypeptide(L)'
;MKTLRNTYRLLMAASLSACLSLATLSAMAHGDVVPQSVDTSTLPQLGAKWLDNNPYSKGEAHTEALRIGSSAYNQNCARCHGLEAISGGISPDLRKLDSDCMSLGDETKKLACFQEINDYFVSTVRRGRARDGRVYMPPFEGILTQEAMWSIKTYLETRREP
;
A
#
# COMPACT_ATOMS: atom_id res chain seq x y z
N MET A 1 33.28 48.44 -18.58
CA MET A 1 33.11 48.02 -17.17
C MET A 1 31.65 48.02 -16.68
N LYS A 2 30.86 49.08 -16.86
CA LYS A 2 29.46 49.14 -16.38
C LYS A 2 28.51 48.13 -17.06
N THR A 3 28.70 47.86 -18.35
CA THR A 3 27.93 46.89 -19.15
C THR A 3 28.17 45.45 -18.72
N LEU A 4 29.43 45.04 -18.50
CA LEU A 4 29.76 43.72 -17.95
C LEU A 4 29.15 43.51 -16.55
N ARG A 5 29.14 44.54 -15.70
CA ARG A 5 28.56 44.44 -14.36
C ARG A 5 27.03 44.23 -14.39
N ASN A 6 26.35 44.77 -15.40
CA ASN A 6 24.92 44.56 -15.60
C ASN A 6 24.60 43.18 -16.17
N THR A 7 25.41 42.65 -17.09
CA THR A 7 25.22 41.28 -17.61
C THR A 7 25.45 40.24 -16.52
N TYR A 8 26.47 40.38 -15.66
CA TYR A 8 26.65 39.47 -14.52
C TYR A 8 25.50 39.50 -13.51
N ARG A 9 24.92 40.69 -13.26
CA ARG A 9 23.73 40.82 -12.38
C ARG A 9 22.49 40.17 -12.97
N LEU A 10 22.27 40.31 -14.28
CA LEU A 10 21.18 39.65 -14.99
C LEU A 10 21.34 38.13 -14.98
N LEU A 11 22.55 37.61 -15.21
CA LEU A 11 22.85 36.18 -15.17
C LEU A 11 22.67 35.60 -13.76
N MET A 12 23.08 36.32 -12.71
CA MET A 12 22.85 35.89 -11.33
C MET A 12 21.36 35.92 -10.94
N ALA A 13 20.61 36.93 -11.38
CA ALA A 13 19.17 37.00 -11.13
C ALA A 13 18.41 35.86 -11.85
N ALA A 14 18.82 35.54 -13.08
CA ALA A 14 18.26 34.43 -13.85
C ALA A 14 18.56 33.07 -13.21
N SER A 15 19.81 32.84 -12.74
CA SER A 15 20.16 31.57 -12.09
C SER A 15 19.44 31.40 -10.76
N LEU A 16 19.31 32.46 -9.96
CA LEU A 16 18.57 32.42 -8.70
C LEU A 16 17.09 32.10 -8.93
N SER A 17 16.46 32.74 -9.93
CA SER A 17 15.07 32.47 -10.30
C SER A 17 14.87 31.02 -10.75
N ALA A 18 15.78 30.49 -11.57
CA ALA A 18 15.75 29.10 -12.00
C ALA A 18 15.85 28.12 -10.82
N CYS A 19 16.79 28.34 -9.89
CA CYS A 19 16.95 27.53 -8.69
C CYS A 19 15.70 27.55 -7.80
N LEU A 20 15.07 28.72 -7.62
CA LEU A 20 13.83 28.84 -6.85
C LEU A 20 12.67 28.09 -7.52
N SER A 21 12.55 28.17 -8.85
CA SER A 21 11.51 27.41 -9.57
C SER A 21 11.71 25.88 -9.45
N LEU A 22 12.95 25.37 -9.51
CA LEU A 22 13.21 23.94 -9.31
C LEU A 22 12.89 23.49 -7.88
N ALA A 23 13.13 24.32 -6.87
CA ALA A 23 12.82 23.99 -5.48
C ALA A 23 11.31 23.81 -5.23
N THR A 24 10.44 24.47 -6.00
CA THR A 24 8.98 24.33 -5.85
C THR A 24 8.43 22.98 -6.31
N LEU A 25 9.10 22.27 -7.24
CA LEU A 25 8.65 20.94 -7.69
C LEU A 25 8.78 19.88 -6.60
N SER A 26 9.76 20.00 -5.71
CA SER A 26 10.00 19.02 -4.63
C SER A 26 8.91 19.03 -3.56
N ALA A 27 8.11 20.09 -3.45
CA ALA A 27 7.06 20.22 -2.43
C ALA A 27 5.85 19.30 -2.70
N MET A 28 5.66 18.83 -3.93
CA MET A 28 4.56 17.95 -4.34
C MET A 28 4.92 16.46 -4.30
N ALA A 29 6.10 16.10 -3.77
CA ALA A 29 6.55 14.70 -3.72
C ALA A 29 5.86 13.87 -2.62
N HIS A 30 5.06 14.50 -1.76
CA HIS A 30 4.23 13.78 -0.80
C HIS A 30 2.90 13.40 -1.48
N GLY A 31 2.70 12.10 -1.72
CA GLY A 31 1.42 11.58 -2.19
C GLY A 31 0.27 11.90 -1.25
N ASP A 32 -0.94 11.95 -1.79
CA ASP A 32 -2.17 12.17 -1.02
C ASP A 32 -2.28 11.15 0.12
N VAL A 33 -2.66 11.63 1.30
CA VAL A 33 -2.84 10.83 2.53
C VAL A 33 -4.27 10.36 2.72
N VAL A 34 -5.19 10.80 1.86
CA VAL A 34 -6.54 10.25 1.77
C VAL A 34 -6.47 8.87 1.10
N PRO A 35 -7.17 7.84 1.61
CA PRO A 35 -7.28 6.56 0.93
C PRO A 35 -7.77 6.71 -0.52
N GLN A 36 -7.07 6.04 -1.44
CA GLN A 36 -7.33 6.12 -2.88
C GLN A 36 -7.98 4.84 -3.38
N SER A 37 -9.00 4.99 -4.23
CA SER A 37 -9.60 3.86 -4.95
C SER A 37 -8.57 3.17 -5.85
N VAL A 38 -8.73 1.86 -6.05
CA VAL A 38 -7.85 1.04 -6.88
C VAL A 38 -8.63 0.53 -8.09
N ASP A 39 -8.11 0.75 -9.29
CA ASP A 39 -8.67 0.16 -10.50
C ASP A 39 -8.39 -1.34 -10.52
N THR A 40 -9.46 -2.12 -10.51
CA THR A 40 -9.44 -3.59 -10.49
C THR A 40 -10.16 -4.18 -11.70
N SER A 41 -10.48 -3.36 -12.71
CA SER A 41 -11.28 -3.76 -13.88
C SER A 41 -10.67 -4.90 -14.71
N THR A 42 -9.35 -5.09 -14.62
CA THR A 42 -8.61 -6.16 -15.31
C THR A 42 -8.59 -7.48 -14.54
N LEU A 43 -9.14 -7.53 -13.32
CA LEU A 43 -9.28 -8.76 -12.54
C LEU A 43 -10.64 -9.43 -12.78
N PRO A 44 -10.74 -10.75 -12.57
CA PRO A 44 -12.03 -11.42 -12.46
C PRO A 44 -12.86 -10.75 -11.35
N GLN A 45 -13.96 -10.10 -11.72
CA GLN A 45 -14.79 -9.36 -10.78
C GLN A 45 -15.50 -10.32 -9.82
N LEU A 46 -15.56 -9.92 -8.55
CA LEU A 46 -16.17 -10.67 -7.47
C LEU A 46 -17.57 -10.12 -7.19
N GLY A 47 -18.37 -10.91 -6.47
CA GLY A 47 -19.71 -10.51 -6.09
C GLY A 47 -19.75 -9.62 -4.84
N ALA A 48 -20.95 -9.15 -4.50
CA ALA A 48 -21.19 -8.38 -3.28
C ALA A 48 -20.94 -9.20 -1.99
N LYS A 49 -21.05 -10.53 -2.07
CA LYS A 49 -20.71 -11.41 -0.95
C LYS A 49 -19.19 -11.46 -0.82
N TRP A 50 -18.69 -11.16 0.37
CA TRP A 50 -17.29 -11.33 0.70
C TRP A 50 -16.93 -12.81 0.72
N LEU A 51 -15.81 -13.14 0.08
CA LEU A 51 -15.18 -14.44 0.12
C LEU A 51 -14.40 -14.58 1.43
N ASP A 52 -14.22 -15.81 1.89
CA ASP A 52 -13.46 -16.11 3.11
C ASP A 52 -11.96 -16.31 2.82
N ASN A 53 -11.62 -16.53 1.55
CA ASN A 53 -10.25 -16.81 1.12
C ASN A 53 -9.87 -15.98 -0.10
N ASN A 54 -8.57 -15.68 -0.21
CA ASN A 54 -8.01 -14.91 -1.32
C ASN A 54 -8.13 -15.68 -2.66
N PRO A 55 -9.01 -15.25 -3.59
CA PRO A 55 -9.20 -15.93 -4.86
C PRO A 55 -8.04 -15.73 -5.83
N TYR A 56 -7.14 -14.77 -5.56
CA TYR A 56 -6.01 -14.42 -6.42
C TYR A 56 -4.66 -14.85 -5.83
N SER A 57 -4.67 -15.67 -4.76
CA SER A 57 -3.46 -16.23 -4.16
C SER A 57 -2.67 -17.10 -5.15
N LYS A 58 -3.36 -17.73 -6.10
CA LYS A 58 -2.81 -18.59 -7.18
C LYS A 58 -3.66 -18.48 -8.45
N GLY A 59 -3.25 -19.15 -9.52
CA GLY A 59 -4.02 -19.26 -10.77
C GLY A 59 -3.75 -18.13 -11.78
N GLU A 60 -4.56 -18.06 -12.82
CA GLU A 60 -4.32 -17.17 -13.98
C GLU A 60 -4.34 -15.68 -13.60
N ALA A 61 -5.19 -15.28 -12.65
CA ALA A 61 -5.30 -13.89 -12.21
C ALA A 61 -4.17 -13.44 -11.26
N HIS A 62 -3.33 -14.37 -10.77
CA HIS A 62 -2.34 -14.09 -9.72
C HIS A 62 -1.36 -12.99 -10.11
N THR A 63 -0.80 -13.06 -11.31
CA THR A 63 0.18 -12.07 -11.80
C THR A 63 -0.41 -10.67 -11.86
N GLU A 64 -1.65 -10.55 -12.33
CA GLU A 64 -2.32 -9.26 -12.43
C GLU A 64 -2.72 -8.72 -11.06
N ALA A 65 -3.22 -9.59 -10.18
CA ALA A 65 -3.53 -9.23 -8.79
C ALA A 65 -2.27 -8.80 -8.02
N LEU A 66 -1.12 -9.44 -8.28
CA LEU A 66 0.15 -9.03 -7.70
C LEU A 66 0.59 -7.65 -8.19
N ARG A 67 0.44 -7.37 -9.50
CA ARG A 67 0.76 -6.06 -10.08
C ARG A 67 -0.11 -4.95 -9.47
N ILE A 68 -1.42 -5.17 -9.40
CA ILE A 68 -2.38 -4.23 -8.80
C ILE A 68 -2.12 -4.09 -7.30
N GLY A 69 -1.97 -5.21 -6.60
CA GLY A 69 -1.75 -5.29 -5.15
C GLY A 69 -0.51 -4.57 -4.69
N SER A 70 0.60 -4.71 -5.41
CA SER A 70 1.86 -4.00 -5.13
C SER A 70 1.66 -2.48 -5.21
N SER A 71 0.98 -2.00 -6.26
CA SER A 71 0.68 -0.57 -6.42
C SER A 71 -0.31 -0.07 -5.36
N ALA A 72 -1.38 -0.82 -5.12
CA ALA A 72 -2.40 -0.50 -4.13
C ALA A 72 -1.82 -0.43 -2.71
N TYR A 73 -0.95 -1.38 -2.35
CA TYR A 73 -0.23 -1.39 -1.07
C TYR A 73 0.65 -0.14 -0.90
N ASN A 74 1.43 0.20 -1.93
CA ASN A 74 2.32 1.36 -1.89
C ASN A 74 1.56 2.68 -1.75
N GLN A 75 0.37 2.77 -2.37
CA GLN A 75 -0.48 3.95 -2.30
C GLN A 75 -1.21 4.07 -0.95
N ASN A 76 -1.74 2.96 -0.41
CA ASN A 76 -2.69 3.02 0.69
C ASN A 76 -2.15 2.53 2.05
N CYS A 77 -1.08 1.73 2.07
CA CYS A 77 -0.66 0.99 3.28
C CYS A 77 0.78 1.32 3.71
N ALA A 78 1.67 1.52 2.73
CA ALA A 78 3.11 1.62 2.98
C ALA A 78 3.53 2.80 3.86
N ARG A 79 2.71 3.85 3.95
CA ARG A 79 2.97 4.98 4.84
C ARG A 79 3.04 4.58 6.32
N CYS A 80 2.23 3.61 6.74
CA CYS A 80 2.15 3.16 8.13
C CYS A 80 2.88 1.82 8.33
N HIS A 81 2.72 0.91 7.37
CA HIS A 81 3.28 -0.45 7.43
C HIS A 81 4.64 -0.59 6.73
N GLY A 82 5.16 0.51 6.17
CA GLY A 82 6.47 0.59 5.54
C GLY A 82 6.47 0.17 4.06
N LEU A 83 7.47 0.67 3.32
CA LEU A 83 7.71 0.26 1.94
C LEU A 83 8.04 -1.24 1.90
N GLU A 84 7.57 -1.91 0.86
CA GLU A 84 7.75 -3.37 0.73
C GLU A 84 7.17 -4.22 1.88
N ALA A 85 6.26 -3.64 2.67
CA ALA A 85 5.74 -4.22 3.92
C ALA A 85 6.75 -4.32 5.07
N ILE A 86 7.93 -3.71 4.93
CA ILE A 86 8.96 -3.66 5.97
C ILE A 86 8.67 -2.49 6.90
N SER A 87 8.08 -2.77 8.06
CA SER A 87 7.69 -1.71 8.99
C SER A 87 8.90 -0.98 9.61
N GLY A 88 8.79 0.34 9.70
CA GLY A 88 9.71 1.20 10.46
C GLY A 88 9.37 1.34 11.95
N GLY A 89 8.41 0.56 12.47
CA GLY A 89 8.01 0.56 13.89
C GLY A 89 6.77 1.39 14.23
N ILE A 90 6.15 2.07 13.25
CA ILE A 90 4.90 2.82 13.45
C ILE A 90 3.69 1.89 13.57
N SER A 91 3.64 0.84 12.76
CA SER A 91 2.56 -0.16 12.72
C SER A 91 3.14 -1.57 12.56
N PRO A 92 2.37 -2.65 12.73
CA PRO A 92 2.90 -4.01 12.59
C PRO A 92 3.56 -4.27 11.23
N ASP A 93 4.65 -5.04 11.22
CA ASP A 93 5.29 -5.57 10.01
C ASP A 93 4.38 -6.63 9.39
N LEU A 94 3.85 -6.35 8.19
CA LEU A 94 2.86 -7.21 7.55
C LEU A 94 3.46 -8.45 6.90
N ARG A 95 4.79 -8.54 6.80
CA ARG A 95 5.49 -9.77 6.39
C ARG A 95 5.33 -10.90 7.42
N LYS A 96 4.95 -10.53 8.66
CA LYS A 96 4.72 -11.44 9.79
C LYS A 96 3.24 -11.73 10.04
N LEU A 97 2.35 -11.32 9.14
CA LEU A 97 0.90 -11.42 9.33
C LEU A 97 0.42 -12.87 9.52
N ASP A 98 1.06 -13.84 8.87
CA ASP A 98 0.73 -15.27 8.93
C ASP A 98 1.96 -16.16 9.24
N SER A 99 2.97 -15.60 9.93
CA SER A 99 4.19 -16.35 10.31
C SER A 99 3.88 -17.60 11.13
N ASP A 100 2.92 -17.50 12.05
CA ASP A 100 2.55 -18.61 12.92
C ASP A 100 1.95 -19.76 12.10
N CYS A 101 1.16 -19.45 11.06
CA CYS A 101 0.60 -20.44 10.15
C CYS A 101 1.67 -21.16 9.33
N MET A 102 2.77 -20.47 8.98
CA MET A 102 3.86 -21.06 8.21
C MET A 102 4.56 -22.20 8.96
N SER A 103 4.66 -22.09 10.28
CA SER A 103 5.34 -23.06 11.17
C SER A 103 4.55 -24.35 11.44
N LEU A 104 3.26 -24.38 11.07
CA LEU A 104 2.41 -25.55 11.28
C LEU A 104 2.77 -26.69 10.32
N GLY A 105 3.10 -27.86 10.87
CA GLY A 105 3.42 -29.07 10.09
C GLY A 105 2.20 -29.85 9.59
N ASP A 106 1.04 -29.68 10.23
CA ASP A 106 -0.22 -30.29 9.79
C ASP A 106 -0.91 -29.41 8.74
N GLU A 107 -1.10 -29.95 7.53
CA GLU A 107 -1.65 -29.18 6.40
C GLU A 107 -3.08 -28.69 6.64
N THR A 108 -3.90 -29.46 7.35
CA THR A 108 -5.30 -29.09 7.61
C THR A 108 -5.36 -27.92 8.59
N LYS A 109 -4.58 -27.98 9.68
CA LYS A 109 -4.44 -26.88 10.64
C LYS A 109 -3.81 -25.65 9.99
N LYS A 110 -2.85 -25.85 9.10
CA LYS A 110 -2.21 -24.77 8.35
C LYS A 110 -3.21 -24.03 7.46
N LEU A 111 -4.04 -24.77 6.72
CA LEU A 111 -5.08 -24.17 5.87
C LEU A 111 -6.12 -23.40 6.70
N ALA A 112 -6.58 -23.98 7.82
CA ALA A 112 -7.50 -23.32 8.73
C ALA A 112 -6.90 -22.03 9.31
N CYS A 113 -5.62 -22.05 9.72
CA CYS A 113 -4.91 -20.86 10.20
C CYS A 113 -4.86 -19.76 9.14
N PHE A 114 -4.54 -20.09 7.88
CA PHE A 114 -4.55 -19.09 6.81
C PHE A 114 -5.93 -18.50 6.55
N GLN A 115 -6.99 -19.29 6.66
CA GLN A 115 -8.36 -18.77 6.53
C GLN A 115 -8.69 -17.80 7.67
N GLU A 116 -8.33 -18.13 8.92
CA GLU A 116 -8.50 -17.20 10.05
C GLU A 116 -7.73 -15.88 9.84
N ILE A 117 -6.50 -15.96 9.29
CA ILE A 117 -5.74 -14.76 8.95
C ILE A 117 -6.38 -13.98 7.78
N ASN A 118 -6.98 -14.65 6.81
CA ASN A 118 -7.71 -13.99 5.73
C ASN A 118 -8.91 -13.20 6.27
N ASP A 119 -9.69 -13.79 7.16
CA ASP A 119 -10.80 -13.13 7.85
C ASP A 119 -10.32 -11.95 8.70
N TYR A 120 -9.23 -12.15 9.44
CA TYR A 120 -8.59 -11.08 10.21
C TYR A 120 -8.14 -9.94 9.30
N PHE A 121 -7.44 -10.24 8.20
CA PHE A 121 -6.94 -9.25 7.25
C PHE A 121 -8.07 -8.42 6.66
N VAL A 122 -9.04 -9.06 6.00
CA VAL A 122 -10.15 -8.37 5.32
C VAL A 122 -10.95 -7.55 6.30
N SER A 123 -11.32 -8.13 7.45
CA SER A 123 -12.14 -7.43 8.42
C SER A 123 -11.42 -6.25 9.09
N THR A 124 -10.09 -6.30 9.16
CA THR A 124 -9.23 -5.22 9.66
C THR A 124 -9.06 -4.11 8.64
N VAL A 125 -8.80 -4.43 7.38
CA VAL A 125 -8.69 -3.44 6.31
C VAL A 125 -10.02 -2.71 6.10
N ARG A 126 -11.14 -3.44 6.11
CA ARG A 126 -12.48 -2.85 5.97
C ARG A 126 -12.83 -1.87 7.08
N ARG A 127 -12.66 -2.30 8.34
CA ARG A 127 -13.18 -1.57 9.52
C ARG A 127 -12.14 -0.70 10.22
N GLY A 128 -10.87 -0.83 9.85
CA GLY A 128 -9.77 -0.15 10.52
C GLY A 128 -9.55 -0.62 11.96
N ARG A 129 -8.78 0.18 12.70
CA ARG A 129 -8.50 0.01 14.13
C ARG A 129 -8.54 1.37 14.81
N ALA A 130 -9.40 1.51 15.82
CA ALA A 130 -9.46 2.67 16.68
C ALA A 130 -9.44 2.25 18.16
N ARG A 131 -8.84 3.06 19.03
CA ARG A 131 -8.87 2.89 20.50
C ARG A 131 -9.02 4.26 21.14
N ASP A 132 -9.88 4.38 22.13
CA ASP A 132 -10.14 5.63 22.87
C ASP A 132 -10.41 6.84 21.95
N GLY A 133 -11.18 6.63 20.89
CA GLY A 133 -11.51 7.66 19.90
C GLY A 133 -10.39 8.03 18.92
N ARG A 134 -9.19 7.43 19.04
CA ARG A 134 -8.06 7.64 18.13
C ARG A 134 -8.01 6.54 17.08
N VAL A 135 -7.92 6.94 15.80
CA VAL A 135 -7.76 6.02 14.66
C VAL A 135 -6.29 5.67 14.50
N TYR A 136 -5.96 4.38 14.60
CA TYR A 136 -4.62 3.83 14.40
C TYR A 136 -4.45 3.24 12.99
N MET A 137 -5.53 2.71 12.43
CA MET A 137 -5.61 2.24 11.06
C MET A 137 -6.94 2.71 10.48
N PRO A 138 -6.96 3.50 9.39
CA PRO A 138 -8.21 3.97 8.80
C PRO A 138 -9.02 2.81 8.22
N PRO A 139 -10.36 2.90 8.22
CA PRO A 139 -11.20 1.97 7.49
C PRO A 139 -11.10 2.23 5.97
N PHE A 140 -11.13 1.16 5.18
CA PHE A 140 -11.09 1.25 3.71
C PHE A 140 -12.37 0.73 3.04
N GLU A 141 -13.36 0.27 3.80
CA GLU A 141 -14.65 -0.14 3.25
C GLU A 141 -15.35 1.03 2.55
N GLY A 142 -15.89 0.78 1.36
CA GLY A 142 -16.48 1.81 0.49
C GLY A 142 -15.46 2.57 -0.36
N ILE A 143 -14.15 2.39 -0.13
CA ILE A 143 -13.07 3.01 -0.91
C ILE A 143 -12.33 1.95 -1.73
N LEU A 144 -11.92 0.86 -1.07
CA LEU A 144 -11.32 -0.30 -1.71
C LEU A 144 -12.40 -1.34 -1.96
N THR A 145 -12.45 -1.85 -3.19
CA THR A 145 -13.30 -2.99 -3.54
C THR A 145 -12.74 -4.28 -2.93
N GLN A 146 -13.53 -5.35 -2.96
CA GLN A 146 -13.07 -6.66 -2.49
C GLN A 146 -11.85 -7.14 -3.30
N GLU A 147 -11.84 -6.91 -4.60
CA GLU A 147 -10.76 -7.24 -5.51
C GLU A 147 -9.47 -6.49 -5.13
N ALA A 148 -9.59 -5.22 -4.75
CA ALA A 148 -8.45 -4.40 -4.35
C ALA A 148 -7.83 -4.93 -3.05
N MET A 149 -8.68 -5.26 -2.05
CA MET A 149 -8.20 -5.83 -0.80
C MET A 149 -7.54 -7.20 -1.00
N TRP A 150 -8.12 -8.07 -1.82
CA TRP A 150 -7.51 -9.37 -2.14
C TRP A 150 -6.22 -9.25 -2.94
N SER A 151 -6.13 -8.28 -3.86
CA SER A 151 -4.89 -7.99 -4.57
C SER A 151 -3.78 -7.55 -3.61
N ILE A 152 -4.09 -6.69 -2.64
CA ILE A 152 -3.14 -6.31 -1.58
C ILE A 152 -2.72 -7.56 -0.78
N LYS A 153 -3.66 -8.44 -0.42
CA LYS A 153 -3.32 -9.70 0.26
C LYS A 153 -2.39 -10.57 -0.59
N THR A 154 -2.68 -10.75 -1.88
CA THR A 154 -1.79 -11.46 -2.83
C THR A 154 -0.38 -10.87 -2.81
N TYR A 155 -0.24 -9.55 -2.80
CA TYR A 155 1.06 -8.91 -2.67
C TYR A 155 1.75 -9.25 -1.33
N LEU A 156 1.05 -9.14 -0.20
CA LEU A 156 1.61 -9.48 1.12
C LEU A 156 2.03 -10.95 1.23
N GLU A 157 1.29 -11.87 0.60
CA GLU A 157 1.66 -13.29 0.56
C GLU A 157 3.02 -13.54 -0.11
N THR A 158 3.43 -12.68 -1.06
CA THR A 158 4.78 -12.74 -1.69
C THR A 158 5.88 -12.12 -0.85
N ARG A 159 5.53 -11.37 0.20
CA ARG A 159 6.47 -10.65 1.08
C ARG A 159 6.68 -11.32 2.43
N ARG A 160 6.10 -12.51 2.66
CA ARG A 160 6.24 -13.25 3.93
C ARG A 160 7.69 -13.39 4.35
N GLU A 161 7.95 -13.15 5.62
CA GLU A 161 9.23 -13.46 6.24
C GLU A 161 9.22 -14.95 6.68
N PRO A 162 10.31 -15.71 6.44
CA PRO A 162 10.46 -17.08 6.92
C PRO A 162 10.42 -17.21 8.45
#